data_AF-B4UEJ6-F1
#
_entry.id   AF-B4UEJ6-F1
#
_cell.length_a   1.000
_cell.length_b   1.000
_cell.length_c   1.000
_cell.angle_alpha   90.00
_cell.angle_beta   90.00
_cell.angle_gamma   90.00
#
_symmetry.space_group_name_H-M   'P 1'
#
loop_
_entity.id
_entity.type
_entity.pdbx_description
1 polymer ?
#
loop_
_entity_poly.entity_id
_entity_poly.type
_entity_poly.pdbx_seq_one_letter_code
_entity_poly.pdbx_strand_id
1 'polypeptide(L)'
;MRYHVRDASGRELVVPSLADLHALYAHGFLADDDLVRAETSDRWTRAGAMHALQGVRESRAESPRKVALLVAALVVVATAIGILLSR
;
A
#
# COMPACT_ATOMS: atom_id res chain seq x y z
N MET A 1 1.22 -6.04 22.00
CA MET A 1 2.36 -5.13 21.73
C MET A 1 1.85 -3.97 20.91
N ARG A 2 2.14 -2.73 21.32
CA ARG A 2 1.78 -1.51 20.59
C ARG A 2 2.93 -1.05 19.71
N TYR A 3 2.60 -0.22 18.72
CA TYR A 3 3.55 0.39 17.80
C TYR A 3 3.39 1.90 17.82
N HIS A 4 4.51 2.59 17.75
CA HIS A 4 4.57 4.03 17.56
C HIS A 4 4.95 4.29 16.11
N VAL A 5 4.18 5.14 15.45
CA VAL A 5 4.41 5.53 14.07
C VAL A 5 4.63 7.03 14.04
N ARG A 6 5.69 7.48 13.37
CA ARG A 6 6.01 8.89 13.19
C ARG A 6 6.01 9.23 11.70
N ASP A 7 5.24 10.26 11.36
CA ASP A 7 5.19 10.77 9.99
C ASP A 7 6.35 11.74 9.70
N ALA A 8 6.47 12.17 8.44
CA ALA A 8 7.49 13.13 8.00
C ALA A 8 7.40 14.50 8.70
N SER A 9 6.22 14.86 9.24
CA SER A 9 6.02 16.09 10.02
C SER A 9 6.36 15.93 11.50
N GLY A 10 6.75 14.73 11.93
CA GLY A 10 7.07 14.42 13.32
C GLY A 10 5.86 14.14 14.21
N ARG A 11 4.64 14.06 13.65
CA ARG A 11 3.45 13.66 14.40
C ARG A 11 3.52 12.17 14.70
N GLU A 12 3.10 11.82 15.92
CA GLU A 12 3.16 10.45 16.41
C GLU A 12 1.76 9.85 16.54
N LEU A 13 1.58 8.65 15.98
CA LEU A 13 0.38 7.85 16.06
C LEU A 13 0.71 6.57 16.83
N VAL A 14 -0.07 6.28 17.87
CA VAL A 14 0.02 5.01 18.60
C VAL A 14 -0.96 4.03 17.99
N VAL A 15 -0.44 2.89 17.57
CA VAL A 15 -1.19 1.81 16.94
C VAL A 15 -1.26 0.63 17.92
N PRO A 16 -2.45 0.13 18.27
CA PRO A 16 -2.60 -0.78 19.39
C PRO A 16 -2.12 -2.21 19.11
N SER A 17 -2.04 -2.62 17.85
CA SER A 17 -1.59 -3.96 17.44
C SER A 17 -0.87 -3.97 16.09
N LEU A 18 -0.23 -5.09 15.77
CA LEU A 18 0.38 -5.29 14.45
C LEU A 18 -0.70 -5.40 13.35
N ALA A 19 -1.86 -5.94 13.65
CA ALA A 19 -2.96 -6.07 12.69
C ALA A 19 -3.51 -4.70 12.28
N ASP A 20 -3.63 -3.77 13.23
CA ASP A 20 -4.03 -2.40 12.94
C ASP A 20 -2.97 -1.68 12.10
N LEU A 21 -1.69 -1.92 12.39
CA LEU A 21 -0.57 -1.39 11.60
C LEU A 21 -0.62 -1.91 10.16
N HIS A 22 -0.90 -3.19 9.97
CA HIS A 22 -1.13 -3.80 8.65
C HIS A 22 -2.28 -3.12 7.91
N ALA A 23 -3.42 -2.93 8.57
CA ALA A 23 -4.58 -2.31 7.95
C ALA A 23 -4.29 -0.87 7.52
N LEU A 24 -3.69 -0.06 8.40
CA LEU A 24 -3.34 1.32 8.09
C LEU A 24 -2.35 1.43 6.92
N TYR A 25 -1.35 0.56 6.87
CA TYR A 25 -0.39 0.50 5.77
C TYR A 25 -1.03 0.00 4.46
N ALA A 26 -1.89 -1.03 4.52
CA ALA A 26 -2.63 -1.55 3.38
C ALA A 26 -3.53 -0.49 2.72
N HIS A 27 -4.20 0.31 3.55
CA HIS A 27 -5.07 1.40 3.09
C HIS A 27 -4.31 2.68 2.71
N GLY A 28 -2.99 2.71 2.88
CA GLY A 28 -2.16 3.84 2.49
C GLY A 28 -2.23 5.06 3.42
N PHE A 29 -2.74 4.89 4.64
CA PHE A 29 -2.64 5.91 5.69
C PHE A 29 -1.20 6.10 6.16
N LEU A 30 -0.37 5.05 6.03
CA LEU A 30 1.06 5.08 6.31
C LEU A 30 1.85 5.07 5.00
N ALA A 31 2.85 5.93 4.92
CA ALA A 31 3.81 5.99 3.83
C ALA A 31 5.00 5.05 4.09
N ASP A 32 5.72 4.68 3.03
CA ASP A 32 6.91 3.82 3.14
C ASP A 32 8.02 4.44 3.98
N ASP A 33 8.10 5.77 4.00
CA ASP A 33 9.09 6.55 4.75
C ASP A 33 8.69 6.80 6.21
N ASP A 34 7.45 6.51 6.60
CA ASP A 34 7.02 6.67 7.98
C ASP A 34 7.83 5.76 8.90
N LEU A 35 8.23 6.30 10.05
CA LEU A 35 9.06 5.58 10.99
C LEU A 35 8.17 4.81 11.96
N VAL A 36 8.41 3.52 12.09
CA VAL A 36 7.71 2.61 12.98
C VAL A 36 8.66 2.07 14.02
N ARG A 37 8.18 1.99 15.26
CA ARG A 37 8.91 1.41 16.40
C ARG A 37 7.95 0.60 17.26
N ALA A 38 8.35 -0.60 17.66
CA ALA A 38 7.61 -1.38 18.64
C ALA A 38 7.81 -0.78 20.04
N GLU A 39 6.78 -0.83 20.90
CA GLU A 39 6.87 -0.29 22.27
C GLU A 39 8.04 -0.87 23.09
N THR A 40 8.45 -2.10 22.82
CA THR A 40 9.57 -2.77 23.53
C THR A 40 10.94 -2.55 22.88
N SER A 41 11.03 -1.70 21.86
CA SER A 41 12.26 -1.45 21.11
C SER A 41 12.50 0.04 21.02
N ASP A 42 13.76 0.47 21.12
CA ASP A 42 14.15 1.86 20.90
C ASP A 42 14.43 2.17 19.43
N ARG A 43 14.46 1.14 18.57
CA ARG A 43 14.84 1.27 17.17
C ARG A 43 13.66 1.69 16.31
N TRP A 44 13.78 2.86 15.67
CA TRP A 44 12.91 3.30 14.59
C TRP A 44 13.32 2.63 13.26
N THR A 45 12.34 2.13 12.52
CA THR A 45 12.52 1.49 11.21
C THR A 45 11.47 2.03 10.25
N ARG A 46 11.83 2.28 8.99
CA ARG A 46 10.86 2.69 7.97
C ARG A 46 9.79 1.61 7.77
N ALA A 47 8.53 2.01 7.61
CA ALA A 47 7.42 1.10 7.35
C ALA A 47 7.68 0.24 6.10
N GLY A 48 8.19 0.85 5.02
CA GLY A 48 8.52 0.13 3.78
C GLY A 48 9.70 -0.86 3.90
N ALA A 49 10.49 -0.76 4.98
CA ALA A 49 11.60 -1.66 5.27
C ALA A 49 11.27 -2.72 6.34
N MET A 50 10.07 -2.67 6.94
CA MET A 50 9.64 -3.67 7.91
C MET A 50 9.28 -4.98 7.20
N HIS A 51 9.99 -6.06 7.53
CA HIS A 51 9.70 -7.40 7.00
C HIS A 51 8.25 -7.82 7.26
N ALA A 52 7.67 -7.44 8.40
CA ALA A 52 6.27 -7.74 8.72
C ALA A 52 5.29 -7.13 7.71
N LEU A 53 5.61 -6.00 7.07
CA LEU A 53 4.73 -5.30 6.13
C LEU A 53 5.00 -5.67 4.66
N GLN A 54 6.02 -6.49 4.38
CA GLN A 54 6.46 -6.77 3.01
C GLN A 54 5.34 -7.35 2.12
N GLY A 55 4.57 -8.33 2.62
CA GLY A 55 3.48 -8.92 1.85
C GLY A 55 2.33 -7.94 1.54
N VAL A 56 2.07 -6.97 2.43
CA VAL A 56 1.08 -5.92 2.20
C VAL A 56 1.56 -4.92 1.15
N ARG A 57 2.87 -4.59 1.16
CA ARG A 57 3.47 -3.72 0.16
C ARG A 57 3.37 -4.32 -1.25
N GLU A 58 3.67 -5.60 -1.37
CA GLU A 58 3.59 -6.33 -2.64
C GLU A 58 2.16 -6.37 -3.18
N SER A 59 1.17 -6.68 -2.34
CA SER A 59 -0.24 -6.70 -2.76
C SER A 59 -0.77 -5.32 -3.17
N ARG A 60 -0.32 -4.25 -2.49
CA ARG A 60 -0.65 -2.86 -2.83
C ARG A 60 -0.08 -2.48 -4.20
N ALA A 61 1.15 -2.89 -4.52
CA ALA A 61 1.76 -2.63 -5.81
C ALA A 61 1.09 -3.38 -6.98
N GLU A 62 0.51 -4.55 -6.74
CA GLU A 62 -0.21 -5.31 -7.77
C GLU A 62 -1.55 -4.69 -8.18
N SER A 63 -2.24 -4.01 -7.25
CA SER A 63 -3.57 -3.45 -7.46
C SER A 63 -3.64 -2.47 -8.65
N PRO A 64 -2.80 -1.42 -8.74
CA PRO A 64 -2.82 -0.50 -9.89
C PRO A 64 -2.43 -1.20 -11.20
N ARG A 65 -1.54 -2.21 -11.15
CA ARG A 65 -1.17 -2.99 -12.33
C ARG A 65 -2.35 -3.81 -12.88
N LYS A 66 -3.14 -4.43 -11.99
CA LYS A 66 -4.36 -5.17 -12.36
C LYS A 66 -5.39 -4.24 -12.99
N VAL A 67 -5.60 -3.06 -12.42
CA VAL A 67 -6.50 -2.04 -12.98
C VAL A 67 -6.03 -1.57 -14.35
N ALA A 68 -4.74 -1.26 -14.51
CA ALA A 68 -4.18 -0.83 -15.80
C ALA A 68 -4.35 -1.89 -16.90
N LEU A 69 -4.12 -3.17 -16.57
CA LEU A 69 -4.34 -4.30 -17.47
C LEU A 69 -5.83 -4.42 -17.88
N LEU A 70 -6.74 -4.25 -16.94
CA LEU A 70 -8.19 -4.28 -17.20
C LEU A 70 -8.62 -3.15 -18.13
N VAL A 71 -8.14 -1.93 -17.89
CA VAL A 71 -8.42 -0.77 -18.76
C VAL A 71 -7.86 -1.00 -20.16
N ALA A 72 -6.62 -1.50 -20.28
CA ALA A 72 -6.02 -1.79 -21.58
C ALA A 72 -6.82 -2.84 -22.36
N ALA A 73 -7.27 -3.91 -21.71
CA ALA A 73 -8.12 -4.93 -22.33
C ALA A 73 -9.46 -4.35 -22.83
N LEU A 74 -10.10 -3.50 -22.03
CA LEU A 74 -11.34 -2.80 -22.40
C LEU A 74 -11.16 -1.92 -23.65
N VAL A 75 -10.04 -1.19 -23.74
CA VAL A 75 -9.73 -0.34 -24.90
C VAL A 75 -9.57 -1.19 -26.16
N VAL A 76 -8.86 -2.33 -26.08
CA VAL A 76 -8.68 -3.23 -27.23
C VAL A 76 -10.03 -3.76 -27.73
N VAL A 77 -10.90 -4.22 -26.82
CA VAL A 77 -12.23 -4.74 -27.19
C VAL A 77 -13.10 -3.65 -27.81
N ALA A 78 -13.15 -2.46 -27.21
CA ALA A 78 -13.93 -1.34 -27.74
C ALA A 78 -13.45 -0.93 -29.14
N THR A 79 -12.14 -0.92 -29.37
CA THR A 79 -11.54 -0.59 -30.67
C THR A 79 -11.90 -1.64 -31.72
N ALA A 80 -11.82 -2.93 -31.38
CA ALA A 80 -12.18 -4.02 -32.29
C ALA A 80 -13.67 -3.96 -32.70
N ILE A 81 -14.56 -3.69 -31.75
CA ILE A 81 -15.99 -3.51 -32.02
C ILE A 81 -16.22 -2.28 -32.90
N GLY A 82 -15.56 -1.16 -32.62
CA GLY A 82 -15.66 0.06 -33.43
C GLY A 82 -15.24 -0.18 -34.88
N ILE A 83 -14.12 -0.89 -35.10
CA ILE A 83 -13.65 -1.26 -36.45
C ILE A 83 -14.69 -2.16 -37.15
N LEU A 84 -15.25 -3.15 -36.44
CA LEU A 84 -16.23 -4.07 -37.00
C LEU A 84 -17.52 -3.36 -37.42
N LEU A 85 -18.02 -2.41 -36.62
CA LEU A 85 -19.22 -1.63 -36.91
C LEU A 85 -19.01 -0.55 -37.98
N SER A 86 -17.75 -0.14 -38.21
CA SER A 86 -17.39 0.84 -39.25
C SER A 86 -17.20 0.24 -40.65
N ARG A 87 -17.32 -1.08 -40.78
CA ARG A 87 -17.31 -1.81 -42.06
C ARG A 87 -18.72 -2.09 -42.53
#